data_AF-A0A2J6P1Q9-F1
#
_entry.id   AF-A0A2J6P1Q9-F1
#
_cell.length_a   1.000
_cell.length_b   1.000
_cell.length_c   1.000
_cell.angle_alpha   90.00
_cell.angle_beta   90.00
_cell.angle_gamma   90.00
#
_symmetry.space_group_name_H-M   'P 1'
#
loop_
_entity.id
_entity.type
_entity.pdbx_description
1 polymer ?
#
loop_
_entity_poly.entity_id
_entity_poly.type
_entity_poly.pdbx_seq_one_letter_code
_entity_poly.pdbx_strand_id
1 'polypeptide(L)'
;MAKVILKIDGKNKTFVKDKLNLGAMKAQAEFEQQLQSSFGVIGELQTLYRKHRGILMKIEKVESKIADTESDEEVENLYQELDELEQTDEYKEFLNKSEELQKQAQEEAGEEDFELHDEFANLLVRVFDNQFTVDEVFDGLEVENSLSETYSKIFAGNDAGKPKKKATTTKTKQQTT
;
A
#
# COMPACT_ATOMS: atom_id res chain seq x y z
N MET A 1 1.75 4.81 -22.51
CA MET A 1 2.05 3.49 -23.08
C MET A 1 2.09 2.47 -21.97
N ALA A 2 1.11 1.56 -21.95
CA ALA A 2 1.08 0.41 -21.07
C ALA A 2 1.76 -0.80 -21.74
N LYS A 3 2.43 -1.64 -20.95
CA LYS A 3 3.13 -2.82 -21.46
C LYS A 3 3.00 -3.99 -20.49
N VAL A 4 2.60 -5.16 -20.99
CA VAL A 4 2.54 -6.41 -20.21
C VAL A 4 3.27 -7.52 -20.96
N ILE A 5 3.88 -8.44 -20.21
CA ILE A 5 4.51 -9.65 -20.74
C ILE A 5 3.77 -10.83 -20.10
N LEU A 6 3.24 -11.72 -20.92
CA LEU A 6 2.53 -12.92 -20.47
C LEU A 6 3.16 -14.17 -21.08
N LYS A 7 3.26 -15.24 -20.30
CA LYS A 7 3.68 -16.55 -20.79
C LYS A 7 2.47 -17.33 -21.30
N ILE A 8 2.33 -17.44 -22.61
CA ILE A 8 1.22 -18.14 -23.27
C ILE A 8 1.80 -19.24 -24.15
N ASP A 9 1.26 -20.46 -24.04
CA ASP A 9 1.78 -21.66 -24.72
C ASP A 9 3.27 -21.92 -24.45
N GLY A 10 3.73 -21.61 -23.24
CA GLY A 10 5.14 -21.75 -22.84
C GLY A 10 6.09 -20.71 -23.45
N LYS A 11 5.58 -19.65 -24.08
CA LYS A 11 6.38 -18.57 -24.68
C LYS A 11 6.00 -17.20 -24.12
N ASN A 12 7.01 -16.36 -23.88
CA ASN A 12 6.78 -14.98 -23.44
C ASN A 12 6.29 -14.14 -24.63
N LYS A 13 5.04 -13.68 -24.55
CA LYS A 13 4.41 -12.76 -25.50
C LYS A 13 4.36 -11.37 -24.87
N THR A 14 4.73 -10.35 -25.63
CA THR A 14 4.73 -8.95 -25.17
C THR A 14 3.57 -8.20 -25.82
N PHE A 15 2.77 -7.51 -25.02
CA PHE A 15 1.67 -6.68 -25.47
C PHE A 15 1.93 -5.23 -25.07
N VAL A 16 1.67 -4.31 -26.00
CA VAL A 16 1.92 -2.87 -25.82
C VAL A 16 0.69 -2.09 -26.25
N LYS A 17 0.29 -1.11 -25.45
CA LYS A 17 -0.84 -0.23 -25.72
C LYS A 17 -0.42 1.23 -25.56
N ASP A 18 -0.38 1.96 -26.67
CA ASP A 18 0.11 3.35 -26.68
C ASP A 18 -0.85 4.32 -25.99
N LYS A 19 -2.13 4.22 -26.34
CA LYS A 19 -3.21 5.07 -25.82
C LYS A 19 -4.38 4.21 -25.37
N LEU A 20 -4.85 4.47 -24.15
CA LEU A 20 -6.08 3.85 -23.65
C LEU A 20 -7.30 4.51 -24.29
N ASN A 21 -8.31 3.71 -24.61
CA ASN A 21 -9.63 4.22 -24.94
C ASN A 21 -10.35 4.67 -23.65
N LEU A 22 -11.46 5.41 -23.80
CA LEU A 22 -12.21 5.93 -22.65
C LEU A 22 -12.69 4.84 -21.70
N GLY A 23 -13.08 3.68 -22.22
CA GLY A 23 -13.51 2.54 -21.41
C GLY A 23 -12.38 1.93 -20.58
N ALA A 24 -11.19 1.82 -21.15
CA ALA A 24 -9.98 1.36 -20.48
C ALA A 24 -9.49 2.38 -19.44
N MET A 25 -9.60 3.69 -19.71
CA MET A 25 -9.30 4.72 -18.72
C MET A 25 -10.25 4.68 -17.52
N LYS A 26 -11.55 4.47 -17.77
CA LYS A 26 -12.55 4.35 -16.69
C LYS A 26 -12.29 3.12 -15.83
N ALA A 27 -12.05 1.97 -16.46
CA ALA A 27 -11.72 0.73 -15.74
C ALA A 27 -10.40 0.86 -14.95
N GLN A 28 -9.39 1.53 -15.52
CA GLN A 28 -8.15 1.81 -14.81
C GLN A 28 -8.40 2.65 -13.55
N ALA A 29 -9.21 3.71 -13.66
CA ALA A 29 -9.51 4.60 -12.53
C ALA A 29 -10.34 3.90 -11.44
N GLU A 30 -11.28 3.03 -11.81
CA GLU A 30 -12.05 2.21 -10.87
C GLU A 30 -11.12 1.27 -10.08
N PHE A 31 -10.21 0.58 -10.77
CA PHE A 31 -9.22 -0.29 -10.15
C PHE A 31 -8.20 0.47 -9.28
N GLU A 32 -7.77 1.67 -9.69
CA GLU A 32 -6.91 2.53 -8.85
C GLU A 32 -7.62 2.93 -7.55
N GLN A 33 -8.92 3.19 -7.59
CA GLN A 33 -9.71 3.52 -6.41
C GLN A 33 -9.83 2.31 -5.46
N GLN A 34 -10.03 1.11 -6.00
CA GLN A 34 -10.04 -0.14 -5.21
C GLN A 34 -8.69 -0.37 -4.55
N LEU A 35 -7.58 -0.30 -5.32
CA LEU A 35 -6.23 -0.37 -4.76
C LEU A 35 -6.03 0.65 -3.62
N GLN A 36 -6.45 1.91 -3.80
CA GLN A 36 -6.32 2.94 -2.77
C GLN A 36 -7.20 2.69 -1.54
N SER A 37 -8.39 2.11 -1.72
CA SER A 37 -9.29 1.78 -0.62
C SER A 37 -8.69 0.71 0.29
N SER A 38 -8.09 -0.34 -0.29
CA SER A 38 -7.36 -1.37 0.45
C SER A 38 -6.12 -0.81 1.18
N PHE A 39 -5.55 0.32 0.71
CA PHE A 39 -4.50 1.07 1.43
C PHE A 39 -5.06 2.05 2.49
N GLY A 40 -6.38 2.28 2.53
CA GLY A 40 -7.06 3.20 3.44
C GLY A 40 -6.89 2.79 4.90
N VAL A 41 -7.17 1.53 5.22
CA VAL A 41 -7.02 0.98 6.58
C VAL A 41 -5.55 1.03 7.05
N ILE A 42 -4.59 0.77 6.17
CA ILE A 42 -3.16 0.93 6.47
C ILE A 42 -2.81 2.40 6.76
N GLY A 43 -3.40 3.35 6.03
CA GLY A 43 -3.25 4.78 6.27
C GLY A 43 -3.84 5.23 7.60
N GLU A 44 -5.00 4.68 7.98
CA GLU A 44 -5.64 4.93 9.27
C GLU A 44 -4.82 4.34 10.42
N LEU A 45 -4.29 3.13 10.25
CA LEU A 45 -3.39 2.50 11.21
C LEU A 45 -2.14 3.37 11.45
N GLN A 46 -1.47 3.81 10.37
CA GLN A 46 -0.31 4.72 10.49
C GLN A 46 -0.65 6.03 11.20
N THR A 47 -1.85 6.58 10.96
CA THR A 47 -2.31 7.80 11.62
C THR A 47 -2.57 7.56 13.10
N LEU A 48 -3.17 6.42 13.46
CA LEU A 48 -3.37 5.99 14.84
C LEU A 48 -2.03 5.87 15.58
N TYR A 49 -1.04 5.16 15.02
CA TYR A 49 0.30 5.07 15.58
C TYR A 49 0.97 6.43 15.80
N ARG A 50 0.81 7.37 14.86
CA ARG A 50 1.36 8.73 15.00
C ARG A 50 0.67 9.51 16.13
N LYS A 51 -0.66 9.41 16.23
CA LYS A 51 -1.45 10.08 17.27
C LYS A 51 -1.06 9.62 18.67
N HIS A 52 -0.85 8.31 18.85
CA HIS A 52 -0.52 7.70 20.15
C HIS A 52 0.98 7.46 20.36
N ARG A 53 1.85 8.06 19.52
CA ARG A 53 3.30 7.88 19.61
C ARG A 53 3.87 8.18 21.00
N GLY A 54 3.27 9.13 21.71
CA GLY A 54 3.73 9.54 23.04
C GLY A 54 3.69 8.40 24.06
N ILE A 55 2.54 7.73 24.20
CA ILE A 55 2.39 6.60 25.14
C ILE A 55 3.20 5.39 24.67
N LEU A 56 3.23 5.12 23.37
CA LEU A 56 4.00 4.00 22.80
C LEU A 56 5.50 4.13 23.06
N MET A 57 6.08 5.34 22.91
CA MET A 57 7.50 5.56 23.22
C MET A 57 7.82 5.42 24.73
N LYS A 58 6.85 5.67 25.62
CA LYS A 58 7.06 5.45 27.05
C LYS A 58 7.11 3.97 27.37
N ILE A 59 6.18 3.20 26.82
CA ILE A 59 6.13 1.73 26.93
C ILE A 59 7.44 1.14 26.40
N GLU A 60 7.84 1.47 25.17
CA GLU A 60 9.09 1.01 24.55
C GLU A 60 10.32 1.28 25.44
N LYS A 61 10.35 2.45 26.10
CA LYS A 61 11.44 2.81 27.01
C LYS A 61 11.46 1.97 28.28
N VAL A 62 10.28 1.63 28.83
CA VAL A 62 10.18 0.77 30.01
C VAL A 62 10.59 -0.66 29.62
N GLU A 63 10.09 -1.18 28.50
CA GLU A 63 10.47 -2.49 27.96
C GLU A 63 11.98 -2.61 27.72
N SER A 64 12.61 -1.59 27.13
CA SER A 64 14.06 -1.57 26.95
C SER A 64 14.81 -1.63 28.28
N LYS A 65 14.34 -0.92 29.32
CA LYS A 65 14.97 -0.99 30.65
C LYS A 65 14.80 -2.37 31.26
N ILE A 66 13.64 -3.01 31.11
CA ILE A 66 13.41 -4.37 31.60
C ILE A 66 14.42 -5.33 30.96
N ALA A 67 14.68 -5.19 29.66
CA ALA A 67 15.67 -6.01 28.96
C ALA A 67 17.12 -5.76 29.41
N ASP A 68 17.44 -4.53 29.81
CA ASP A 68 18.79 -4.12 30.23
C ASP A 68 19.07 -4.30 31.72
N THR A 69 18.05 -4.62 32.53
CA THR A 69 18.15 -4.68 33.99
C THR A 69 18.35 -6.13 34.48
N GLU A 70 19.39 -6.37 35.26
CA GLU A 70 19.71 -7.69 35.85
C GLU A 70 19.21 -7.85 37.30
N SER A 71 18.61 -6.81 37.88
CA SER A 71 18.08 -6.80 39.24
C SER A 71 16.60 -7.18 39.25
N ASP A 72 16.27 -8.32 39.88
CA ASP A 72 14.90 -8.82 39.98
C ASP A 72 13.93 -7.80 40.62
N GLU A 73 14.38 -7.06 41.64
CA GLU A 73 13.57 -6.04 42.33
C GLU A 73 13.31 -4.82 41.43
N GLU A 74 14.29 -4.41 40.61
CA GLU A 74 14.09 -3.30 39.67
C GLU A 74 13.22 -3.71 38.49
N VAL A 75 13.34 -4.95 38.03
CA VAL A 75 12.47 -5.54 37.00
C VAL A 75 11.02 -5.58 37.45
N GLU A 76 10.74 -5.99 38.69
CA GLU A 76 9.37 -6.02 39.23
C GLU A 76 8.73 -4.62 39.26
N ASN A 77 9.48 -3.60 39.68
CA ASN A 77 9.03 -2.21 39.66
C ASN A 77 8.76 -1.69 38.23
N LEU A 78 9.60 -2.07 37.25
CA LEU A 78 9.41 -1.69 35.86
C LEU A 78 8.19 -2.36 35.23
N TYR A 79 7.90 -3.62 35.57
CA TYR A 79 6.64 -4.26 35.16
C TYR A 79 5.42 -3.53 35.74
N GLN A 80 5.51 -3.05 36.97
CA GLN A 80 4.43 -2.27 37.58
C GLN A 80 4.24 -0.91 36.88
N GLU A 81 5.33 -0.24 36.49
CA GLU A 81 5.28 0.96 35.64
C GLU A 81 4.66 0.67 34.26
N LEU A 82 4.98 -0.48 33.67
CA LEU A 82 4.39 -0.94 32.41
C LEU A 82 2.87 -1.14 32.55
N ASP A 83 2.43 -1.86 33.59
CA ASP A 83 1.00 -2.08 33.87
C ASP A 83 0.25 -0.76 34.02
N GLU A 84 0.82 0.22 34.73
CA GLU A 84 0.21 1.54 34.88
C GLU A 84 0.05 2.27 33.54
N LEU A 85 1.06 2.19 32.66
CA LEU A 85 0.99 2.77 31.31
C LEU A 85 -0.08 2.07 30.46
N GLU A 86 -0.18 0.75 30.55
CA GLU A 86 -1.18 -0.03 29.83
C GLU A 86 -2.61 0.19 30.35
N GLN A 87 -2.76 0.56 31.63
CA GLN A 87 -4.06 0.89 32.20
C GLN A 87 -4.56 2.28 31.82
N THR A 88 -3.74 3.13 31.18
CA THR A 88 -4.16 4.47 30.74
C THR A 88 -5.26 4.43 29.69
N ASP A 89 -6.16 5.41 29.74
CA ASP A 89 -7.22 5.55 28.73
C ASP A 89 -6.65 5.76 27.31
N GLU A 90 -5.50 6.44 27.21
CA GLU A 90 -4.82 6.68 25.92
C GLU A 90 -4.33 5.38 25.28
N TYR A 91 -3.76 4.46 26.06
CA TYR A 91 -3.32 3.17 25.54
C TYR A 91 -4.50 2.24 25.23
N LYS A 92 -5.53 2.22 26.08
CA LYS A 92 -6.76 1.46 25.82
C LYS A 92 -7.48 1.94 24.57
N GLU A 93 -7.54 3.25 24.32
CA GLU A 93 -8.09 3.81 23.08
C GLU A 93 -7.28 3.33 21.86
N PHE A 94 -5.94 3.36 21.97
CA PHE A 94 -5.05 2.86 20.92
C PHE A 94 -5.29 1.37 20.64
N LEU A 95 -5.30 0.53 21.67
CA LEU A 95 -5.49 -0.93 21.57
C LEU A 95 -6.81 -1.25 20.89
N ASN A 96 -7.93 -0.75 21.43
CA ASN A 96 -9.27 -0.99 20.88
C ASN A 96 -9.36 -0.59 19.41
N LYS A 97 -8.81 0.58 19.05
CA LYS A 97 -8.88 1.08 17.68
C LYS A 97 -7.91 0.34 16.74
N SER A 98 -6.76 -0.09 17.25
CA SER A 98 -5.82 -0.91 16.48
C SER A 98 -6.40 -2.28 16.18
N GLU A 99 -7.09 -2.91 17.14
CA GLU A 99 -7.78 -4.19 16.96
C GLU A 99 -8.96 -4.06 15.98
N GLU A 100 -9.74 -2.98 16.05
CA GLU A 100 -10.82 -2.69 15.10
C GLU A 100 -10.28 -2.56 13.67
N LEU A 101 -9.24 -1.73 13.47
CA LEU A 101 -8.61 -1.54 12.17
C LEU A 101 -7.93 -2.81 11.67
N GLN A 102 -7.35 -3.62 12.56
CA GLN A 102 -6.73 -4.89 12.19
C GLN A 102 -7.78 -5.93 11.79
N LYS A 103 -8.94 -5.95 12.46
CA LYS A 103 -10.08 -6.79 12.08
C LYS A 103 -10.65 -6.36 10.73
N GLN A 104 -10.80 -5.06 10.49
CA GLN A 104 -11.18 -4.51 9.18
C GLN A 104 -10.17 -4.92 8.10
N ALA A 105 -8.86 -4.74 8.36
CA ALA A 105 -7.81 -5.17 7.44
C ALA A 105 -7.84 -6.67 7.18
N GLN A 106 -8.22 -7.50 8.17
CA GLN A 106 -8.26 -8.96 8.01
C GLN A 106 -9.54 -9.43 7.29
N GLU A 107 -10.67 -8.75 7.50
CA GLU A 107 -11.92 -8.96 6.75
C GLU A 107 -11.74 -8.53 5.29
N GLU A 108 -11.08 -7.39 5.05
CA GLU A 108 -10.73 -6.89 3.71
C GLU A 108 -9.67 -7.78 3.04
N ALA A 109 -8.60 -8.20 3.74
CA ALA A 109 -7.51 -8.97 3.13
C ALA A 109 -7.88 -10.40 2.67
N GLY A 110 -8.96 -10.98 3.18
CA GLY A 110 -9.37 -12.36 2.84
C GLY A 110 -10.21 -12.48 1.56
N GLU A 111 -11.05 -11.47 1.28
CA GLU A 111 -11.91 -11.42 0.09
C GLU A 111 -11.33 -10.48 -0.98
N GLU A 112 -10.67 -9.38 -0.59
CA GLU A 112 -10.16 -8.40 -1.55
C GLU A 112 -8.94 -8.90 -2.34
N ASP A 113 -8.07 -9.77 -1.81
CA ASP A 113 -6.85 -10.17 -2.55
C ASP A 113 -7.20 -11.01 -3.79
N PHE A 114 -8.11 -11.98 -3.66
CA PHE A 114 -8.61 -12.78 -4.79
C PHE A 114 -9.43 -11.93 -5.77
N GLU A 115 -10.34 -11.09 -5.26
CA GLU A 115 -11.13 -10.20 -6.13
C GLU A 115 -10.26 -9.16 -6.84
N LEU A 116 -9.24 -8.59 -6.18
CA LEU A 116 -8.29 -7.65 -6.80
C LEU A 116 -7.46 -8.33 -7.89
N HIS A 117 -7.07 -9.59 -7.69
CA HIS A 117 -6.37 -10.36 -8.72
C HIS A 117 -7.28 -10.64 -9.94
N ASP A 118 -8.53 -11.03 -9.72
CA ASP A 118 -9.54 -11.22 -10.77
C ASP A 118 -9.85 -9.91 -11.51
N GLU A 119 -10.06 -8.82 -10.79
CA GLU A 119 -10.31 -7.49 -11.33
C GLU A 119 -9.10 -6.96 -12.10
N PHE A 120 -7.89 -7.24 -11.63
CA PHE A 120 -6.67 -6.89 -12.34
C PHE A 120 -6.53 -7.66 -13.66
N ALA A 121 -6.82 -8.96 -13.65
CA ALA A 121 -6.81 -9.76 -14.86
C ALA A 121 -7.84 -9.26 -15.88
N ASN A 122 -9.06 -8.96 -15.42
CA ASN A 122 -10.11 -8.35 -16.25
C ASN A 122 -9.70 -6.97 -16.78
N LEU A 123 -9.02 -6.15 -15.96
CA LEU A 123 -8.48 -4.86 -16.38
C LEU A 123 -7.47 -5.03 -17.52
N LEU A 124 -6.54 -5.97 -17.40
CA LEU A 124 -5.53 -6.24 -18.43
C LEU A 124 -6.19 -6.70 -19.74
N VAL A 125 -7.12 -7.66 -19.69
CA VAL A 125 -7.89 -8.10 -20.86
C VAL A 125 -8.57 -6.91 -21.54
N ARG A 126 -9.20 -6.02 -20.77
CA ARG A 126 -9.91 -4.84 -21.30
C ARG A 126 -8.97 -3.76 -21.87
N VAL A 127 -7.84 -3.51 -21.22
CA VAL A 127 -6.83 -2.52 -21.64
C VAL A 127 -6.17 -2.93 -22.95
N PHE A 128 -5.93 -4.23 -23.13
CA PHE A 128 -5.30 -4.80 -24.31
C PHE A 128 -6.33 -5.36 -25.31
N ASP A 129 -7.55 -4.81 -25.32
CA ASP A 129 -8.63 -5.10 -26.29
C ASP A 129 -8.96 -6.60 -26.50
N ASN A 130 -8.90 -7.42 -25.43
CA ASN A 130 -9.15 -8.86 -25.44
C ASN A 130 -8.15 -9.66 -26.31
N GLN A 131 -6.90 -9.21 -26.41
CA GLN A 131 -5.82 -9.94 -27.08
C GLN A 131 -5.42 -11.25 -26.37
N PHE A 132 -5.85 -11.42 -25.13
CA PHE A 132 -5.66 -12.60 -24.28
C PHE A 132 -6.84 -12.71 -23.32
N THR A 133 -7.01 -13.88 -22.70
CA THR A 133 -8.09 -14.17 -21.73
C THR A 133 -7.65 -13.94 -20.29
N VAL A 134 -8.61 -13.93 -19.37
CA VAL A 134 -8.35 -13.89 -17.92
C VAL A 134 -7.49 -15.09 -17.50
N ASP A 135 -7.81 -16.29 -17.99
CA ASP A 135 -7.04 -17.51 -17.73
C ASP A 135 -5.57 -17.37 -18.19
N GLU A 136 -5.34 -16.79 -19.38
CA GLU A 136 -4.00 -16.55 -19.89
C GLU A 136 -3.23 -15.48 -19.08
N VAL A 137 -3.93 -14.57 -18.40
CA VAL A 137 -3.31 -13.65 -17.45
C VAL A 137 -2.91 -14.40 -16.18
N PHE A 138 -3.80 -15.20 -15.61
CA PHE A 138 -3.51 -15.95 -14.38
C PHE A 138 -2.36 -16.94 -14.55
N ASP A 139 -2.37 -17.71 -15.64
CA ASP A 139 -1.33 -18.68 -15.94
C ASP A 139 -0.01 -18.03 -16.41
N GLY A 140 -0.11 -16.83 -16.99
CA GLY A 140 0.96 -16.23 -17.77
C GLY A 140 1.64 -15.01 -17.13
N LEU A 141 1.02 -14.35 -16.15
CA LEU A 141 1.53 -13.12 -15.56
C LEU A 141 2.50 -13.44 -14.41
N GLU A 142 3.76 -13.04 -14.57
CA GLU A 142 4.76 -13.16 -13.51
C GLU A 142 4.64 -11.96 -12.53
N VAL A 143 4.10 -12.21 -11.34
CA VAL A 143 4.04 -11.25 -10.23
C VAL A 143 5.29 -11.43 -9.37
N GLU A 144 6.35 -10.65 -9.64
CA GLU A 144 7.64 -10.79 -8.96
C GLU A 144 7.62 -10.30 -7.50
N ASN A 145 6.76 -9.34 -7.16
CA ASN A 145 6.69 -8.67 -5.85
C ASN A 145 5.23 -8.56 -5.37
N SER A 146 4.60 -7.40 -5.55
CA SER A 146 3.20 -7.13 -5.18
C SER A 146 2.35 -6.77 -6.40
N LEU A 147 1.02 -6.90 -6.26
CA LEU A 147 0.05 -6.49 -7.26
C LEU A 147 0.18 -5.01 -7.61
N SER A 148 0.37 -4.15 -6.60
CA SER A 148 0.56 -2.70 -6.77
C SER A 148 1.83 -2.35 -7.56
N GLU A 149 2.93 -3.06 -7.31
CA GLU A 149 4.16 -2.88 -8.09
C GLU A 149 4.02 -3.39 -9.53
N THR A 150 3.35 -4.53 -9.71
CA THR A 150 3.09 -5.12 -11.02
C THR A 150 2.19 -4.20 -11.86
N TYR A 151 1.11 -3.70 -11.27
CA TYR A 151 0.25 -2.66 -11.82
C TYR A 151 1.07 -1.43 -12.23
N SER A 152 1.87 -0.91 -11.29
CA SER A 152 2.70 0.27 -11.54
C SER A 152 3.68 0.04 -12.68
N LYS A 153 4.34 -1.12 -12.79
CA LYS A 153 5.25 -1.44 -13.90
C LYS A 153 4.52 -1.47 -15.25
N ILE A 154 3.30 -2.05 -15.31
CA ILE A 154 2.51 -2.15 -16.53
C ILE A 154 2.03 -0.79 -17.00
N PHE A 155 1.60 0.06 -16.08
CA PHE A 155 1.00 1.37 -16.38
C PHE A 155 1.93 2.57 -16.17
N ALA A 156 3.19 2.38 -15.75
CA ALA A 156 4.16 3.46 -15.45
C ALA A 156 4.38 4.46 -16.59
N GLY A 157 4.25 4.01 -17.84
CA GLY A 157 4.39 4.86 -19.03
C GLY A 157 3.08 5.51 -19.48
N ASN A 158 1.97 5.23 -18.79
CA ASN A 158 0.66 5.77 -19.09
C ASN A 158 0.37 6.90 -18.11
N ASP A 159 0.83 8.10 -18.47
CA ASP A 159 0.65 9.35 -17.74
C ASP A 159 -0.81 9.81 -17.81
N ALA A 160 -1.73 8.98 -17.28
CA ALA A 160 -3.13 9.31 -17.08
C ALA A 160 -3.26 10.15 -15.81
N GLY A 161 -2.79 11.40 -15.89
CA GLY A 161 -3.27 12.45 -14.98
C GLY A 161 -2.41 12.83 -13.77
N LYS A 162 -1.13 12.48 -13.68
CA LYS A 162 -0.26 13.20 -12.71
C LYS A 162 -0.10 14.64 -13.21
N PRO A 163 -0.44 15.68 -12.42
CA PRO A 163 -0.15 17.05 -12.81
C PRO A 163 1.37 17.15 -12.96
N LYS A 164 1.84 17.37 -14.20
CA LYS A 164 3.23 17.75 -14.47
C LYS A 164 3.54 18.92 -13.54
N LYS A 165 4.39 18.69 -12.52
CA LYS A 165 5.04 19.78 -11.80
C LYS A 165 5.71 20.64 -12.87
N LYS A 166 5.16 21.82 -13.15
CA LYS A 166 5.83 22.81 -13.98
C LYS A 166 7.18 23.04 -13.33
N ALA A 167 8.25 22.73 -14.04
CA ALA A 167 9.59 23.14 -13.63
C ALA A 167 9.58 24.67 -13.53
N THR A 168 9.61 25.19 -12.30
CA THR A 168 9.78 26.62 -12.02
C THR A 168 11.19 26.97 -12.48
N THR A 169 11.32 27.45 -13.71
CA THR A 169 12.54 28.09 -14.19
C THR A 169 12.56 29.49 -13.60
N THR A 170 13.11 29.63 -12.40
CA THR A 170 13.48 30.93 -11.85
C THR A 170 14.57 31.51 -12.74
N LYS A 171 14.21 32.43 -13.63
CA LYS A 171 15.16 33.30 -14.31
C LYS A 171 15.81 34.20 -13.25
N THR A 172 17.02 33.85 -12.83
CA THR A 172 17.91 34.78 -12.12
C THR A 172 18.21 35.95 -13.07
N LYS A 173 17.60 37.10 -12.78
CA LYS A 173 17.90 38.35 -13.48
C LYS A 173 19.29 38.78 -13.02
N GLN A 174 20.25 38.73 -13.95
CA GLN A 174 21.57 39.32 -13.78
C GLN A 174 21.43 40.78 -13.37
N GLN A 175 22.07 41.14 -12.26
CA GLN A 175 22.26 42.52 -11.83
C GLN A 175 23.58 42.99 -12.46
N THR A 176 23.49 43.73 -13.55
CA THR A 176 24.63 44.50 -14.09
C THR A 176 24.72 45.81 -13.34
N THR A 177 25.84 45.94 -12.62
CA THR A 177 26.66 47.14 -12.32
C THR A 177 25.97 48.37 -11.73
#